data_AF-A0A960N6K3-F1
#
_entry.id   AF-A0A960N6K3-F1
#
_cell.length_a   1.000
_cell.length_b   1.000
_cell.length_c   1.000
_cell.angle_alpha   90.00
_cell.angle_beta   90.00
_cell.angle_gamma   90.00
#
_symmetry.space_group_name_H-M   'P 1'
#
loop_
_entity.id
_entity.type
_entity.pdbx_description
1 polymer ?
#
loop_
_entity_poly.entity_id
_entity_poly.type
_entity_poly.pdbx_seq_one_letter_code
_entity_poly.pdbx_strand_id
1 'polypeptide(L)'
;GRKWQNRFNWEFDRYRPVAFTVYNGKTRKLKAEYNRIEMPTDPMKEGELEQTAILGGGDPFSPTQPVKPGVLSAVPGGLEAAVPESVAGRRTALAEWIASPENSLTARVMANRVWVWHFGKGLAGNPNNFGSTGKKPTHPELLDWLASELVANGWSIKHLHRVILKSEAWMRSADYPDAKLLAEKDPERVLHAAFEPRRLTAEEIRDSMLAVSGEW
;
A
#
# COMPACT_ATOMS: atom_id res chain seq x y z
N GLY A 1 -3.05 35.09 -29.23
CA GLY A 1 -4.14 35.55 -28.36
C GLY A 1 -4.25 34.63 -27.16
N ARG A 2 -4.40 35.17 -25.94
CA ARG A 2 -4.31 34.44 -24.65
C ARG A 2 -5.02 33.07 -24.62
N LYS A 3 -6.13 32.92 -25.35
CA LYS A 3 -6.90 31.66 -25.46
C LYS A 3 -6.13 30.51 -26.14
N TRP A 4 -5.28 30.81 -27.13
CA TRP A 4 -4.49 29.81 -27.85
C TRP A 4 -3.24 29.38 -27.07
N GLN A 5 -2.58 30.31 -26.37
CA GLN A 5 -1.46 29.99 -25.46
C GLN A 5 -1.89 29.01 -24.34
N ASN A 6 -3.06 29.22 -23.75
CA ASN A 6 -3.57 28.33 -22.71
C ASN A 6 -3.85 26.91 -23.23
N ARG A 7 -4.33 26.79 -24.48
CA ARG A 7 -4.64 25.49 -25.11
C ARG A 7 -3.37 24.70 -25.46
N PHE A 8 -2.32 25.36 -25.95
CA PHE A 8 -1.02 24.72 -26.19
C PHE A 8 -0.37 24.23 -24.88
N ASN A 9 -0.49 24.99 -23.78
CA ASN A 9 0.01 24.56 -22.47
C ASN A 9 -0.70 23.30 -21.93
N TRP A 10 -1.99 23.09 -22.25
CA TRP A 10 -2.72 21.88 -21.86
C TRP A 10 -2.30 20.63 -22.66
N GLU A 11 -1.86 20.79 -23.91
CA GLU A 11 -1.36 19.66 -24.69
C GLU A 11 -0.03 19.13 -24.15
N PHE A 12 0.79 19.99 -23.53
CA PHE A 12 2.03 19.61 -22.84
C PHE A 12 1.81 18.79 -21.56
N ASP A 13 0.62 18.84 -20.96
CA ASP A 13 0.28 18.05 -19.77
C ASP A 13 0.23 16.54 -20.08
N ARG A 14 0.10 16.14 -21.35
CA ARG A 14 0.26 14.73 -21.78
C ARG A 14 1.70 14.23 -21.67
N TYR A 15 2.68 15.12 -21.75
CA TYR A 15 4.10 14.78 -21.85
C TYR A 15 4.90 15.16 -20.60
N ARG A 16 4.30 15.93 -19.68
CA ARG A 16 4.86 16.23 -18.36
C ARG A 16 3.86 15.79 -17.32
N PRO A 17 4.18 14.79 -16.47
CA PRO A 17 3.32 14.47 -15.34
C PRO A 17 3.33 15.68 -14.40
N VAL A 18 2.30 16.51 -14.52
CA VAL A 18 2.08 17.58 -13.56
C VAL A 18 1.48 16.92 -12.34
N ALA A 19 2.30 16.72 -11.31
CA ALA A 19 1.82 16.25 -10.01
C ALA A 19 0.90 17.34 -9.45
N PHE A 20 -0.38 17.18 -9.71
CA PHE A 20 -1.41 18.07 -9.20
C PHE A 20 -1.40 17.99 -7.67
N THR A 21 -1.00 19.10 -7.06
CA THR A 21 -1.55 19.68 -5.81
C THR A 21 -1.15 19.17 -4.44
N VAL A 22 -0.48 18.01 -4.29
CA VAL A 22 -0.17 17.50 -2.92
C VAL A 22 1.20 17.94 -2.42
N TYR A 23 1.30 19.14 -1.85
CA TYR A 23 2.50 19.65 -1.18
C TYR A 23 2.29 19.78 0.33
N ASN A 24 3.39 19.95 1.06
CA ASN A 24 3.39 20.35 2.48
C ASN A 24 3.50 21.87 2.51
N GLY A 25 2.49 22.57 3.00
CA GLY A 25 2.48 24.03 2.93
C GLY A 25 1.26 24.65 3.57
N LYS A 26 1.19 25.98 3.46
CA LYS A 26 0.03 26.76 3.87
C LYS A 26 -1.12 26.57 2.88
N THR A 27 -2.35 26.50 3.39
CA THR A 27 -3.55 26.50 2.57
C THR A 27 -3.66 27.85 1.87
N ARG A 28 -3.65 27.84 0.54
CA ARG A 28 -3.77 29.05 -0.29
C ARG A 28 -5.25 29.37 -0.50
N LYS A 29 -5.63 30.63 -0.29
CA LYS A 29 -6.96 31.13 -0.69
C LYS A 29 -7.00 31.25 -2.21
N LEU A 30 -7.84 30.45 -2.86
CA LEU A 30 -8.03 30.52 -4.31
C LEU A 30 -8.85 31.77 -4.66
N LYS A 31 -8.41 32.52 -5.67
CA LYS A 31 -9.17 33.67 -6.20
C LYS A 31 -10.38 33.23 -7.03
N ALA A 32 -10.34 32.03 -7.62
CA ALA A 32 -11.45 31.37 -8.30
C ALA A 32 -11.20 29.85 -8.34
N GLU A 33 -12.25 29.06 -8.11
CA GLU A 33 -12.17 27.58 -7.98
C GLU A 33 -11.85 26.86 -9.29
N TYR A 34 -12.17 27.48 -10.43
CA TYR A 34 -11.93 26.89 -11.77
C TYR A 34 -10.50 27.07 -12.27
N ASN A 35 -9.65 27.78 -11.52
CA ASN A 35 -8.26 27.97 -11.93
C ASN A 35 -7.44 26.72 -11.66
N ARG A 36 -6.53 26.40 -12.59
CA ARG A 36 -5.54 25.34 -12.41
C ARG A 36 -4.74 25.58 -11.14
N ILE A 37 -4.64 24.56 -10.29
CA ILE A 37 -3.78 24.59 -9.12
C ILE A 37 -2.39 24.09 -9.54
N GLU A 38 -1.42 24.99 -9.55
CA GLU A 38 -0.02 24.67 -9.79
C GLU A 38 0.74 24.56 -8.46
N MET A 39 1.78 23.73 -8.44
CA MET A 39 2.68 23.62 -7.30
C MET A 39 3.36 24.98 -7.07
N PRO A 40 3.23 25.60 -5.88
CA PRO A 40 3.86 26.87 -5.60
C PRO A 40 5.38 26.71 -5.52
N THR A 41 6.12 27.72 -6.00
CA THR A 41 7.59 27.77 -5.91
C THR A 41 8.08 27.75 -4.46
N ASP A 42 7.31 28.36 -3.54
CA ASP A 42 7.52 28.28 -2.10
C ASP A 42 6.17 28.00 -1.39
N PRO A 43 5.92 26.73 -1.01
CA PRO A 43 4.71 26.31 -0.29
C PRO A 43 4.47 26.95 1.07
N MET A 44 5.48 27.54 1.72
CA MET A 44 5.41 28.05 3.08
C MET A 44 5.24 29.58 3.15
N LYS A 45 5.38 30.26 2.01
CA LYS A 45 5.35 31.73 1.93
C LYS A 45 3.94 32.30 2.15
N GLU A 46 2.97 31.91 1.33
CA GLU A 46 1.62 32.50 1.29
C GLU A 46 0.55 31.51 1.75
N GLY A 47 -0.45 32.01 2.49
CA GLY A 47 -1.60 31.25 2.96
C GLY A 47 -1.68 31.17 4.48
N GLU A 48 -2.55 30.28 4.97
CA GLU A 48 -2.73 30.02 6.40
C GLU A 48 -2.33 28.57 6.71
N LEU A 49 -1.60 28.36 7.81
CA LEU A 49 -1.38 27.01 8.33
C LEU A 49 -2.61 26.62 9.13
N GLU A 50 -3.37 25.65 8.63
CA GLU A 50 -4.54 25.16 9.34
C GLU A 50 -4.14 24.53 10.68
N GLN A 51 -4.82 24.97 11.74
CA GLN A 51 -4.68 24.36 13.05
C GLN A 51 -5.67 23.21 13.17
N THR A 52 -5.18 22.01 13.47
CA THR A 52 -6.04 20.87 13.74
C THR A 52 -6.56 20.93 15.17
N ALA A 53 -7.84 20.67 15.38
CA ALA A 53 -8.48 20.65 16.69
C ALA A 53 -9.46 19.48 16.80
N ILE A 54 -9.79 19.09 18.03
CA ILE A 54 -10.88 18.16 18.31
C ILE A 54 -12.19 18.84 17.92
N LEU A 55 -13.02 18.16 17.15
CA LEU A 55 -14.32 18.68 16.70
C LEU A 55 -15.42 18.19 17.65
N GLY A 56 -16.19 19.13 18.21
CA GLY A 56 -17.22 18.84 19.21
C GLY A 56 -18.58 18.47 18.58
N GLY A 57 -19.37 17.66 19.29
CA GLY A 57 -20.79 17.46 18.96
C GLY A 57 -21.10 16.78 17.62
N GLY A 58 -20.10 16.20 16.95
CA GLY A 58 -20.26 15.61 15.61
C GLY A 58 -20.36 16.64 14.48
N ASP A 59 -20.11 17.92 14.76
CA ASP A 59 -20.10 19.00 13.77
C ASP A 59 -18.67 19.27 13.25
N PRO A 60 -18.40 19.13 11.94
CA PRO A 60 -17.08 19.38 11.37
C PRO A 60 -16.62 20.86 11.45
N PHE A 61 -17.51 21.80 11.77
CA PHE A 61 -17.20 23.23 11.86
C PHE A 61 -17.11 23.76 13.31
N SER A 62 -17.11 22.87 14.31
CA SER A 62 -17.05 23.23 15.73
C SER A 62 -15.71 22.86 16.36
N PRO A 63 -14.61 23.60 16.09
CA PRO A 63 -13.32 23.33 16.68
C PRO A 63 -13.33 23.63 18.18
N THR A 64 -12.78 22.70 18.96
CA THR A 64 -12.66 22.81 20.41
C THR A 64 -11.18 22.90 20.81
N GLN A 65 -10.62 21.84 21.36
CA GLN A 65 -9.24 21.81 21.83
C GLN A 65 -8.26 21.65 20.65
N PRO A 66 -7.30 22.57 20.45
CA PRO A 66 -6.24 22.38 19.48
C PRO A 66 -5.38 21.16 19.79
N VAL A 67 -4.95 20.44 18.74
CA VAL A 67 -4.09 19.26 18.87
C VAL A 67 -2.80 19.44 18.08
N LYS A 68 -1.74 18.78 18.55
CA LYS A 68 -0.49 18.66 17.81
C LYS A 68 -0.47 17.32 17.06
N PRO A 69 0.24 17.23 15.92
CA PRO A 69 0.52 15.96 15.28
C PRO A 69 1.21 15.00 16.26
N GLY A 70 0.81 13.74 16.23
CA GLY A 70 1.37 12.70 17.09
C GLY A 70 1.00 11.32 16.58
N VAL A 71 1.61 10.30 17.19
CA VAL A 71 1.26 8.89 16.96
C VAL A 71 0.10 8.48 17.86
N LEU A 72 -0.54 7.34 17.56
CA LEU A 72 -1.64 6.79 18.37
C LEU A 72 -1.16 6.46 19.79
N SER A 73 -1.51 7.32 20.75
CA SER A 73 -1.22 7.12 22.18
C SER A 73 -2.07 6.02 22.83
N ALA A 74 -3.13 5.57 22.16
CA ALA A 74 -4.07 4.57 22.67
C ALA A 74 -3.52 3.12 22.62
N VAL A 75 -2.33 2.90 22.05
CA VAL A 75 -1.72 1.56 21.92
C VAL A 75 -0.47 1.49 22.81
N PRO A 76 -0.53 0.83 23.97
CA PRO A 76 0.64 0.62 24.83
C PRO A 76 1.76 -0.10 24.08
N GLY A 77 2.97 0.45 24.08
CA GLY A 77 4.12 -0.11 23.33
C GLY A 77 4.05 0.10 21.81
N GLY A 78 3.17 0.98 21.32
CA GLY A 78 3.19 1.41 19.92
C GLY A 78 4.51 2.08 19.54
N LEU A 79 4.90 2.00 18.26
CA LEU A 79 6.14 2.62 17.79
C LEU A 79 6.13 4.13 18.07
N GLU A 80 7.13 4.60 18.80
CA GLU A 80 7.39 6.02 19.00
C GLU A 80 8.00 6.60 17.70
N ALA A 81 7.33 7.61 17.13
CA ALA A 81 7.88 8.37 16.02
C ALA A 81 8.17 9.80 16.49
N ALA A 82 9.36 10.30 16.20
CA ALA A 82 9.64 11.73 16.32
C ALA A 82 8.87 12.46 15.20
N VAL A 83 7.74 13.07 15.55
CA VAL A 83 6.96 13.87 14.60
C VAL A 83 7.48 15.30 14.58
N PRO A 84 7.99 15.82 13.44
CA PRO A 84 8.51 17.18 13.37
C PRO A 84 7.44 18.23 13.70
N GLU A 85 7.83 19.27 14.45
CA GLU A 85 6.94 20.41 14.72
C GLU A 85 6.64 21.21 13.45
N SER A 86 7.60 21.30 12.52
CA SER A 86 7.37 21.88 11.19
C SER A 86 6.45 20.99 10.35
N VAL A 87 5.69 21.59 9.43
CA VAL A 87 4.88 20.84 8.44
C VAL A 87 5.79 20.10 7.45
N ALA A 88 6.96 20.66 7.16
CA ALA A 88 7.98 19.99 6.35
C ALA A 88 8.51 18.76 7.11
N GLY A 89 8.62 17.64 6.41
CA GLY A 89 9.17 16.39 6.97
C GLY A 89 8.16 15.47 7.67
N ARG A 90 6.94 15.92 8.02
CA ARG A 90 5.95 15.05 8.70
C ARG A 90 5.56 13.82 7.88
N ARG A 91 5.36 13.98 6.57
CA ARG A 91 5.06 12.85 5.67
C ARG A 91 6.23 11.87 5.58
N THR A 92 7.46 12.40 5.58
CA THR A 92 8.67 11.58 5.57
C THR A 92 8.79 10.80 6.87
N ALA A 93 8.62 11.45 8.02
CA ALA A 93 8.63 10.79 9.32
C ALA A 93 7.56 9.69 9.43
N LEU A 94 6.36 9.94 8.91
CA LEU A 94 5.31 8.91 8.83
C LEU A 94 5.72 7.74 7.92
N ALA A 95 6.31 8.02 6.75
CA ALA A 95 6.75 6.97 5.84
C ALA A 95 7.87 6.11 6.45
N GLU A 96 8.84 6.73 7.12
CA GLU A 96 9.91 6.05 7.86
C GLU A 96 9.35 5.19 8.99
N TRP A 97 8.34 5.68 9.71
CA TRP A 97 7.66 4.92 10.76
C TRP A 97 6.84 3.74 10.20
N ILE A 98 6.16 3.91 9.07
CA ILE A 98 5.43 2.82 8.41
C ILE A 98 6.41 1.73 7.94
N ALA A 99 7.52 2.12 7.31
CA ALA A 99 8.51 1.22 6.74
C ALA A 99 9.62 0.80 7.72
N SER A 100 9.48 1.16 9.00
CA SER A 100 10.47 0.82 10.03
C SER A 100 10.53 -0.70 10.23
N PRO A 101 11.74 -1.30 10.34
CA PRO A 101 11.91 -2.72 10.66
C PRO A 101 11.25 -3.15 11.98
N GLU A 102 11.12 -2.22 12.92
CA GLU A 102 10.46 -2.41 14.21
C GLU A 102 8.93 -2.51 14.06
N ASN A 103 8.38 -2.03 12.93
CA ASN A 103 6.98 -2.17 12.58
C ASN A 103 6.68 -3.49 11.86
N SER A 104 6.43 -4.54 12.64
CA SER A 104 6.13 -5.88 12.10
C SER A 104 4.82 -5.94 11.28
N LEU A 105 3.89 -4.99 11.49
CA LEU A 105 2.59 -5.03 10.83
C LEU A 105 2.73 -4.77 9.33
N THR A 106 3.49 -3.76 8.93
CA THR A 106 3.70 -3.41 7.52
C THR A 106 4.31 -4.57 6.73
N ALA A 107 5.32 -5.23 7.31
CA ALA A 107 5.98 -6.38 6.70
C ALA A 107 5.02 -7.57 6.54
N ARG A 108 4.23 -7.90 7.58
CA ARG A 108 3.20 -8.96 7.52
C ARG A 108 2.13 -8.67 6.48
N VAL A 109 1.64 -7.43 6.41
CA VAL A 109 0.64 -7.01 5.43
C VAL A 109 1.17 -7.18 4.01
N MET A 110 2.39 -6.72 3.76
CA MET A 110 3.01 -6.81 2.44
C MET A 110 3.29 -8.26 2.04
N ALA A 111 3.85 -9.08 2.95
CA ALA A 111 4.11 -10.49 2.72
C ALA A 111 2.83 -11.26 2.34
N ASN A 112 1.74 -11.04 3.08
CA ASN A 112 0.45 -11.64 2.77
C ASN A 112 -0.12 -11.16 1.44
N ARG A 113 0.11 -9.88 1.05
CA ARG A 113 -0.35 -9.36 -0.24
C ARG A 113 0.37 -10.02 -1.40
N VAL A 114 1.70 -10.18 -1.29
CA VAL A 114 2.49 -10.92 -2.28
C VAL A 114 2.04 -12.38 -2.36
N TRP A 115 1.74 -13.00 -1.22
CA TRP A 115 1.18 -14.35 -1.19
C TRP A 115 -0.16 -14.44 -1.93
N VAL A 116 -1.07 -13.49 -1.70
CA VAL A 116 -2.37 -13.42 -2.40
C VAL A 116 -2.20 -13.29 -3.91
N TRP A 117 -1.26 -12.48 -4.39
CA TRP A 117 -1.04 -12.35 -5.85
C TRP A 117 -0.64 -13.66 -6.51
N HIS A 118 0.06 -14.52 -5.78
CA HIS A 118 0.49 -15.82 -6.26
C HIS A 118 -0.61 -16.88 -6.10
N PHE A 119 -1.11 -17.08 -4.89
CA PHE A 119 -2.04 -18.16 -4.53
C PHE A 119 -3.53 -17.78 -4.63
N GLY A 120 -3.87 -16.52 -4.94
CA GLY A 120 -5.25 -16.02 -4.99
C GLY A 120 -5.93 -15.84 -3.62
N LYS A 121 -5.44 -16.53 -2.58
CA LYS A 121 -5.93 -16.49 -1.19
C LYS A 121 -4.80 -16.17 -0.23
N GLY A 122 -5.09 -15.36 0.78
CA GLY A 122 -4.09 -14.92 1.76
C GLY A 122 -3.90 -15.94 2.88
N LEU A 123 -2.71 -15.91 3.49
CA LEU A 123 -2.46 -16.61 4.74
C LEU A 123 -3.31 -16.03 5.87
N ALA A 124 -3.45 -14.70 5.90
CA ALA A 124 -4.30 -13.99 6.84
C ALA A 124 -5.43 -13.27 6.10
N GLY A 125 -6.67 -13.69 6.37
CA GLY A 125 -7.92 -13.01 6.02
C GLY A 125 -7.91 -12.18 4.74
N ASN A 126 -8.50 -10.99 4.83
CA ASN A 126 -8.43 -9.97 3.79
C ASN A 126 -7.12 -9.17 3.97
N PRO A 127 -6.32 -8.93 2.92
CA PRO A 127 -5.11 -8.11 2.98
C PRO A 127 -5.28 -6.73 3.60
N ASN A 128 -6.50 -6.19 3.60
CA ASN A 128 -6.83 -4.87 4.12
C ASN A 128 -7.26 -4.89 5.60
N ASN A 129 -7.38 -6.04 6.26
CA ASN A 129 -7.78 -6.12 7.68
C ASN A 129 -6.94 -7.13 8.47
N PHE A 130 -5.86 -6.63 9.08
CA PHE A 130 -4.97 -7.34 10.00
C PHE A 130 -5.25 -7.05 11.48
N GLY A 131 -6.33 -6.34 11.78
CA GLY A 131 -6.71 -5.97 13.16
C GLY A 131 -7.36 -7.13 13.92
N SER A 132 -7.77 -6.87 15.16
CA SER A 132 -8.48 -7.83 16.02
C SER A 132 -9.80 -8.34 15.45
N THR A 133 -10.42 -7.60 14.53
CA THR A 133 -11.64 -7.97 13.80
C THR A 133 -11.36 -8.75 12.51
N GLY A 134 -10.08 -8.91 12.13
CA GLY A 134 -9.65 -9.68 10.97
C GLY A 134 -9.64 -11.19 11.22
N LYS A 135 -9.64 -11.98 10.14
CA LYS A 135 -9.48 -13.44 10.23
C LYS A 135 -8.03 -13.77 10.61
N LYS A 136 -7.85 -14.66 11.59
CA LYS A 136 -6.53 -15.12 12.02
C LYS A 136 -5.74 -15.78 10.85
N PRO A 137 -4.41 -15.67 10.84
CA PRO A 137 -3.58 -16.38 9.87
C PRO A 137 -3.77 -17.89 9.95
N THR A 138 -3.86 -18.56 8.80
CA THR A 138 -3.88 -20.03 8.72
C THR A 138 -2.51 -20.62 9.05
N HIS A 139 -1.45 -19.95 8.62
CA HIS A 139 -0.06 -20.32 8.88
C HIS A 139 0.69 -19.11 9.49
N PRO A 140 0.54 -18.84 10.80
CA PRO A 140 1.13 -17.66 11.43
C PRO A 140 2.66 -17.67 11.38
N GLU A 141 3.30 -18.81 11.59
CA GLU A 141 4.76 -18.93 11.54
C GLU A 141 5.32 -18.67 10.14
N LEU A 142 4.64 -19.16 9.09
CA LEU A 142 5.02 -18.88 7.71
C LEU A 142 4.90 -17.39 7.37
N LEU A 143 3.80 -16.76 7.80
CA LEU A 143 3.58 -15.34 7.58
C LEU A 143 4.67 -14.50 8.28
N ASP A 144 5.00 -14.86 9.52
CA ASP A 144 6.05 -14.20 10.29
C ASP A 144 7.43 -14.38 9.64
N TRP A 145 7.73 -15.60 9.18
CA TRP A 145 8.96 -15.88 8.45
C TRP A 145 9.07 -15.07 7.15
N LEU A 146 8.00 -15.01 6.33
CA LEU A 146 7.99 -14.21 5.09
C LEU A 146 8.15 -12.71 5.37
N ALA A 147 7.54 -12.22 6.46
CA ALA A 147 7.68 -10.83 6.89
C ALA A 147 9.13 -10.52 7.32
N SER A 148 9.74 -11.39 8.13
CA SER A 148 11.14 -11.29 8.52
C SER A 148 12.08 -11.35 7.32
N GLU A 149 11.83 -12.27 6.37
CA GLU A 149 12.62 -12.42 5.14
C GLU A 149 12.55 -11.16 4.27
N LEU A 150 11.38 -10.53 4.17
CA LEU A 150 11.20 -9.27 3.44
C LEU A 150 12.06 -8.14 4.04
N VAL A 151 12.00 -7.97 5.36
CA VAL A 151 12.77 -6.93 6.07
C VAL A 151 14.27 -7.21 5.98
N ALA A 152 14.69 -8.45 6.22
CA ALA A 152 16.10 -8.86 6.18
C ALA A 152 16.75 -8.66 4.79
N ASN A 153 15.97 -8.74 3.72
CA ASN A 153 16.43 -8.54 2.35
C ASN A 153 16.12 -7.14 1.79
N GLY A 154 16.07 -6.13 2.67
CA GLY A 154 15.96 -4.72 2.29
C GLY A 154 14.64 -4.39 1.60
N TRP A 155 13.54 -5.01 2.02
CA TRP A 155 12.20 -4.82 1.45
C TRP A 155 12.08 -5.17 -0.04
N SER A 156 12.98 -6.03 -0.55
CA SER A 156 12.98 -6.46 -1.95
C SER A 156 11.80 -7.37 -2.26
N ILE A 157 10.75 -6.80 -2.86
CA ILE A 157 9.57 -7.56 -3.31
C ILE A 157 9.98 -8.62 -4.34
N LYS A 158 10.93 -8.30 -5.24
CA LYS A 158 11.49 -9.26 -6.22
C LYS A 158 12.11 -10.48 -5.55
N HIS A 159 12.82 -10.27 -4.44
CA HIS A 159 13.38 -11.36 -3.66
C HIS A 159 12.28 -12.23 -3.07
N LEU A 160 11.29 -11.61 -2.42
CA LEU A 160 10.17 -12.33 -1.82
C LEU A 160 9.37 -13.15 -2.86
N HIS A 161 9.13 -12.59 -4.04
CA HIS A 161 8.54 -13.35 -5.15
C HIS A 161 9.37 -14.60 -5.47
N ARG A 162 10.70 -14.47 -5.60
CA ARG A 162 11.58 -15.61 -5.91
C ARG A 162 11.54 -16.68 -4.82
N VAL A 163 11.52 -16.28 -3.54
CA VAL A 163 11.40 -17.21 -2.41
C VAL A 163 10.10 -18.01 -2.52
N ILE A 164 8.97 -17.34 -2.74
CA ILE A 164 7.67 -18.00 -2.85
C ILE A 164 7.61 -18.92 -4.08
N LEU A 165 8.05 -18.44 -5.25
CA LEU A 165 8.02 -19.20 -6.50
C LEU A 165 8.96 -20.42 -6.51
N LYS A 166 9.95 -20.46 -5.63
CA LYS A 166 10.84 -21.61 -5.42
C LYS A 166 10.40 -22.52 -4.28
N SER A 167 9.30 -22.21 -3.59
CA SER A 167 8.79 -23.05 -2.50
C SER A 167 8.14 -24.32 -3.04
N GLU A 168 8.19 -25.40 -2.25
CA GLU A 168 7.45 -26.62 -2.57
C GLU A 168 5.95 -26.35 -2.70
N ALA A 169 5.39 -25.47 -1.87
CA ALA A 169 3.98 -25.09 -1.93
C ALA A 169 3.58 -24.54 -3.30
N TRP A 170 4.43 -23.72 -3.93
CA TRP A 170 4.20 -23.20 -5.28
C TRP A 170 4.41 -24.26 -6.36
N MET A 171 5.44 -25.09 -6.23
CA MET A 171 5.83 -26.08 -7.25
C MET A 171 5.00 -27.39 -7.19
N ARG A 172 4.05 -27.52 -6.27
CA ARG A 172 3.14 -28.67 -6.20
C ARG A 172 2.31 -28.79 -7.47
N SER A 173 2.03 -30.02 -7.89
CA SER A 173 1.10 -30.29 -8.97
C SER A 173 -0.33 -29.89 -8.58
N ALA A 174 -1.13 -29.46 -9.55
CA ALA A 174 -2.58 -29.34 -9.37
C ALA A 174 -3.27 -30.72 -9.41
N ASP A 175 -2.65 -31.69 -10.09
CA ASP A 175 -3.08 -33.08 -10.14
C ASP A 175 -2.55 -33.83 -8.91
N TYR A 176 -3.42 -34.04 -7.93
CA TYR A 176 -3.08 -34.69 -6.67
C TYR A 176 -3.47 -36.18 -6.74
N PRO A 177 -2.57 -37.13 -6.43
CA PRO A 177 -2.78 -38.56 -6.68
C PRO A 177 -4.05 -39.16 -6.06
N ASP A 178 -4.47 -38.68 -4.88
CA ASP A 178 -5.70 -39.11 -4.21
C ASP A 178 -6.67 -37.94 -4.04
N ALA A 179 -7.47 -37.70 -5.08
CA ALA A 179 -8.45 -36.61 -5.09
C ALA A 179 -9.51 -36.72 -3.98
N LYS A 180 -9.84 -37.94 -3.51
CA LYS A 180 -10.82 -38.14 -2.44
C LYS A 180 -10.24 -37.69 -1.10
N LEU A 181 -9.03 -38.13 -0.80
CA LEU A 181 -8.32 -37.73 0.42
C LEU A 181 -8.12 -36.21 0.49
N LEU A 182 -7.80 -35.59 -0.64
CA LEU A 182 -7.66 -34.14 -0.75
C LEU A 182 -8.97 -33.41 -0.49
N ALA A 183 -10.07 -33.87 -1.08
CA ALA A 183 -11.40 -33.29 -0.85
C ALA A 183 -11.87 -33.45 0.61
N GLU A 184 -11.44 -34.51 1.30
CA GLU A 184 -11.76 -34.75 2.70
C GLU A 184 -10.89 -33.90 3.65
N LYS A 185 -9.58 -33.84 3.41
CA LYS A 185 -8.61 -33.22 4.34
C LYS A 185 -8.33 -31.75 4.08
N ASP A 186 -8.41 -31.29 2.83
CA ASP A 186 -8.14 -29.90 2.45
C ASP A 186 -9.14 -29.37 1.41
N PRO A 187 -10.46 -29.38 1.73
CA PRO A 187 -11.50 -28.96 0.78
C PRO A 187 -11.35 -27.50 0.35
N GLU A 188 -10.85 -26.63 1.22
CA GLU A 188 -10.66 -25.20 0.97
C GLU A 188 -9.25 -24.81 0.47
N ARG A 189 -8.40 -25.81 0.17
CA ARG A 189 -7.01 -25.60 -0.27
C ARG A 189 -6.17 -24.74 0.67
N VAL A 190 -6.48 -24.77 1.96
CA VAL A 190 -5.80 -24.00 2.99
C VAL A 190 -4.43 -24.60 3.30
N LEU A 191 -4.29 -25.93 3.27
CA LEU A 191 -3.01 -26.61 3.56
C LEU A 191 -2.04 -26.58 2.37
N HIS A 192 -2.48 -26.02 1.24
CA HIS A 192 -1.72 -25.96 -0.01
C HIS A 192 -1.23 -27.35 -0.46
N ALA A 193 -1.98 -28.43 -0.16
CA ALA A 193 -1.58 -29.81 -0.44
C ALA A 193 -1.41 -30.12 -1.94
N ALA A 194 -2.10 -29.36 -2.79
CA ALA A 194 -1.89 -29.30 -4.24
C ALA A 194 -2.06 -27.85 -4.69
N PHE A 195 -1.50 -27.52 -5.85
CA PHE A 195 -1.65 -26.18 -6.43
C PHE A 195 -3.09 -25.94 -6.88
N GLU A 196 -3.64 -24.75 -6.60
CA GLU A 196 -4.98 -24.35 -7.04
C GLU A 196 -4.87 -23.51 -8.31
N PRO A 197 -5.36 -24.00 -9.46
CA PRO A 197 -5.31 -23.24 -10.71
C PRO A 197 -6.11 -21.94 -10.60
N ARG A 198 -5.51 -20.83 -11.03
CA ARG A 198 -6.17 -19.52 -11.12
C ARG A 198 -6.29 -19.07 -12.56
N ARG A 199 -7.20 -18.12 -12.79
CA ARG A 199 -7.28 -17.40 -14.07
C ARG A 199 -6.06 -16.50 -14.24
N LEU A 200 -5.56 -16.43 -15.47
CA LEU A 200 -4.56 -15.46 -15.87
C LEU A 200 -5.20 -14.09 -16.10
N THR A 201 -4.47 -13.05 -15.76
CA THR A 201 -4.79 -11.66 -16.05
C THR A 201 -4.55 -11.34 -17.54
N ALA A 202 -5.09 -10.21 -18.01
CA ALA A 202 -4.93 -9.81 -19.41
C ALA A 202 -3.45 -9.54 -19.74
N GLU A 203 -2.72 -8.96 -18.79
CA GLU A 203 -1.29 -8.68 -18.85
C GLU A 203 -0.49 -9.99 -18.95
N GLU A 204 -0.77 -10.97 -18.09
CA GLU A 204 -0.11 -12.28 -18.14
C GLU A 204 -0.34 -13.00 -19.47
N ILE A 205 -1.56 -12.94 -20.02
CA ILE A 205 -1.88 -13.51 -21.33
C ILE A 205 -1.09 -12.79 -22.43
N ARG A 206 -1.12 -11.45 -22.45
CA ARG A 206 -0.40 -10.63 -23.43
C ARG A 206 1.10 -10.90 -23.40
N ASP A 207 1.70 -10.89 -22.21
CA ASP A 207 3.12 -11.07 -22.02
C ASP A 207 3.56 -12.49 -22.41
N SER A 208 2.71 -13.50 -22.13
CA SER A 208 2.93 -14.87 -22.61
C SER A 208 2.89 -14.96 -24.14
N MET A 209 1.94 -14.27 -24.78
CA MET A 209 1.87 -14.22 -26.25
C MET A 209 3.11 -13.56 -26.86
N LEU A 210 3.54 -12.43 -26.31
CA LEU A 210 4.77 -11.75 -26.73
C LEU A 210 6.00 -12.67 -26.55
N ALA A 211 6.05 -13.43 -25.45
CA ALA A 211 7.20 -14.29 -25.12
C ALA A 211 7.33 -15.42 -26.13
N VAL A 212 6.19 -16.00 -26.52
CA VAL A 212 6.12 -17.08 -27.49
C VAL A 212 6.32 -16.56 -28.92
N SER A 213 5.88 -15.34 -29.25
CA SER A 213 6.10 -14.72 -30.57
C SER A 213 7.51 -14.18 -30.77
N GLY A 214 8.28 -13.98 -29.70
CA GLY A 214 9.64 -13.42 -29.76
C GLY A 214 9.67 -11.88 -29.86
N GLU A 215 8.57 -11.21 -29.50
CA GLU A 215 8.41 -9.75 -29.59
C GLU A 215 8.61 -9.05 -28.23
N TRP A 216 9.42 -9.65 -27.35
CA TRP A 216 9.79 -9.08 -26.04
C TRP A 216 10.82 -7.96 -26.11
#